data_AF-A0AA39C3N8-F1
#
_entry.id   AF-A0AA39C3N8-F1
#
_cell.length_a   1.000
_cell.length_b   1.000
_cell.length_c   1.000
_cell.angle_alpha   90.00
_cell.angle_beta   90.00
_cell.angle_gamma   90.00
#
_symmetry.space_group_name_H-M   'P 1'
#
loop_
_entity.id
_entity.type
_entity.pdbx_description
1 polymer ?
#
loop_
_entity_poly.entity_id
_entity_poly.type
_entity_poly.pdbx_seq_one_letter_code
_entity_poly.pdbx_strand_id
1 'polypeptide(L)'
;MPPVFSKTNNDCEKKKVFYWKGKKVTERKYLNMKKKSEWGKHIRDNYGIRRLQEQIPKPNQESEQPSPSICKVEGRRIVNLKVITENSFCKHCKEPLRIADIENDTKYGLASIFNVKCSKCHTITEVPSDSQHQDKSTKKMRFDTNTKAVAGILHSGAGNGHLNKFLAALNMPAMNWKTFKLHEKEVGYGPRCVFSPVASYFQYKLLVKVLPRDRRL
;
A
#
# COMPACT_ATOMS: atom_id res chain seq x y z
N MET A 1 40.70 62.60 -54.27
CA MET A 1 39.73 61.53 -53.97
C MET A 1 40.00 61.03 -52.56
N PRO A 2 38.99 61.06 -51.70
CA PRO A 2 38.49 59.79 -51.17
C PRO A 2 36.95 59.73 -51.22
N PRO A 3 36.33 58.56 -51.49
CA PRO A 3 34.94 58.36 -51.20
C PRO A 3 34.75 57.79 -49.79
N VAL A 4 33.80 58.39 -49.09
CA VAL A 4 33.19 57.95 -47.84
C VAL A 4 32.51 56.60 -48.06
N PHE A 5 32.77 55.62 -47.19
CA PHE A 5 31.89 54.45 -47.03
C PHE A 5 31.47 54.30 -45.57
N SER A 6 30.16 54.22 -45.43
CA SER A 6 29.35 54.23 -44.22
C SER A 6 29.41 52.91 -43.44
N LYS A 7 29.34 53.02 -42.11
CA LYS A 7 29.01 51.90 -41.23
C LYS A 7 27.50 51.67 -41.26
N THR A 8 27.06 50.44 -41.50
CA THR A 8 25.86 49.86 -40.86
C THR A 8 25.96 48.33 -40.82
N ASN A 9 26.39 47.77 -39.69
CA ASN A 9 26.08 46.39 -39.32
C ASN A 9 24.73 46.41 -38.61
N ASN A 10 23.67 45.98 -39.30
CA ASN A 10 22.33 45.79 -38.75
C ASN A 10 21.91 44.34 -38.99
N ASP A 11 22.47 43.42 -38.19
CA ASP A 11 21.88 42.09 -38.03
C ASP A 11 21.10 42.05 -36.72
N CYS A 12 19.80 42.30 -36.85
CA CYS A 12 18.82 42.19 -35.79
C CYS A 12 18.61 40.70 -35.48
N GLU A 13 19.24 40.19 -34.42
CA GLU A 13 19.01 38.83 -33.90
C GLU A 13 17.53 38.66 -33.49
N LYS A 14 16.75 38.05 -34.39
CA LYS A 14 15.35 37.69 -34.13
C LYS A 14 15.29 36.67 -32.99
N LYS A 15 14.96 37.12 -31.78
CA LYS A 15 14.74 36.25 -30.61
C LYS A 15 13.71 35.17 -30.94
N LYS A 16 14.13 33.90 -30.94
CA LYS A 16 13.25 32.75 -31.20
C LYS A 16 12.14 32.70 -30.15
N VAL A 17 10.89 32.65 -30.61
CA VAL A 17 9.71 32.54 -29.74
C VAL A 17 9.26 31.09 -29.71
N PHE A 18 9.12 30.52 -28.50
CA PHE A 18 8.70 29.14 -28.32
C PHE A 18 7.23 29.06 -27.94
N TYR A 19 6.52 28.08 -28.48
CA TYR A 19 5.09 27.82 -28.20
C TYR A 19 4.89 26.38 -27.74
N TRP A 20 3.97 26.16 -26.80
CA TRP A 20 3.53 24.84 -26.38
C TRP A 20 2.02 24.81 -26.20
N LYS A 21 1.32 23.93 -26.92
CA LYS A 21 -0.16 23.87 -26.98
C LYS A 21 -0.80 25.25 -27.21
N GLY A 22 -0.29 25.99 -28.20
CA GLY A 22 -0.79 27.32 -28.58
C GLY A 22 -0.39 28.47 -27.65
N LYS A 23 0.29 28.24 -26.52
CA LYS A 23 0.72 29.29 -25.59
C LYS A 23 2.19 29.63 -25.75
N LYS A 24 2.54 30.93 -25.75
CA LYS A 24 3.93 31.41 -25.75
C LYS A 24 4.61 31.00 -24.44
N VAL A 25 5.78 30.39 -24.55
CA VAL A 25 6.58 29.87 -23.43
C VAL A 25 8.04 30.25 -23.59
N THR A 26 8.77 30.21 -22.49
CA THR A 26 10.23 30.36 -22.51
C THR A 26 10.89 29.11 -23.11
N GLU A 27 12.06 29.27 -23.70
CA GLU A 27 12.85 28.18 -24.28
C GLU A 27 13.09 27.03 -23.28
N ARG A 28 13.51 27.37 -22.06
CA ARG A 28 13.73 26.40 -20.99
C ARG A 28 12.48 25.59 -20.67
N LYS A 29 11.32 26.23 -20.66
CA LYS A 29 10.03 25.56 -20.41
C LYS A 29 9.66 24.65 -21.58
N TYR A 30 9.87 25.10 -22.82
CA TYR A 30 9.65 24.31 -24.02
C TYR A 30 10.52 23.03 -24.04
N LEU A 31 11.83 23.16 -23.81
CA LEU A 31 12.76 22.03 -23.78
C LEU A 31 12.41 21.02 -22.68
N ASN A 32 12.04 21.48 -21.49
CA ASN A 32 11.61 20.59 -20.40
C ASN A 32 10.30 19.85 -20.73
N MET A 33 9.35 20.52 -21.40
CA MET A 33 8.11 19.87 -21.83
C MET A 33 8.35 18.82 -22.92
N LYS A 34 9.25 19.12 -23.86
CA LYS A 34 9.66 18.18 -24.92
C LYS A 34 10.30 16.92 -24.33
N LYS A 35 11.26 17.07 -23.42
CA LYS A 35 11.87 15.95 -22.68
C LYS A 35 10.85 15.09 -21.93
N LYS A 36 9.89 15.71 -21.24
CA LYS A 36 8.82 14.97 -20.53
C LYS A 36 7.91 14.21 -21.49
N SER A 37 7.60 14.79 -22.66
CA SER A 37 6.79 14.15 -23.69
C SER A 37 7.50 12.94 -24.29
N GLU A 38 8.79 13.07 -24.59
CA GLU A 38 9.65 11.98 -25.11
C GLU A 38 9.81 10.86 -24.07
N TRP A 39 10.05 11.20 -22.80
CA TRP A 39 10.12 10.21 -21.72
C TRP A 39 8.79 9.46 -21.54
N GLY A 40 7.65 10.16 -21.67
CA GLY A 40 6.33 9.52 -21.65
C GLY A 40 6.05 8.60 -22.84
N LYS A 41 6.66 8.85 -24.02
CA LYS A 41 6.63 7.92 -25.16
C LYS A 41 7.51 6.69 -24.87
N HIS A 42 8.76 6.91 -24.47
CA HIS A 42 9.71 5.84 -24.10
C HIS A 42 9.15 4.88 -23.04
N ILE A 43 8.41 5.37 -22.05
CA ILE A 43 7.74 4.50 -21.07
C ILE A 43 6.64 3.66 -21.72
N ARG A 44 5.81 4.25 -22.59
CA ARG A 44 4.75 3.48 -23.28
C ARG A 44 5.34 2.42 -24.19
N ASP A 45 6.43 2.74 -24.88
CA ASP A 45 7.06 1.81 -25.81
C ASP A 45 7.73 0.64 -25.05
N ASN A 46 8.43 0.92 -23.94
CA ASN A 46 9.12 -0.11 -23.17
C ASN A 46 8.25 -0.87 -22.17
N TYR A 47 7.23 -0.24 -21.57
CA TYR A 47 6.38 -0.85 -20.54
C TYR A 47 4.95 -1.16 -21.01
N GLY A 48 4.52 -0.65 -22.16
CA GLY A 48 3.20 -0.95 -22.74
C GLY A 48 3.10 -2.35 -23.35
N ILE A 49 4.22 -2.93 -23.79
CA ILE A 49 4.28 -4.24 -24.46
C ILE A 49 4.24 -5.42 -23.47
N ARG A 50 4.54 -5.21 -22.18
CA ARG A 50 4.49 -6.28 -21.16
C ARG A 50 3.08 -6.82 -20.84
N ARG A 51 2.02 -6.27 -21.44
CA ARG A 51 0.64 -6.81 -21.31
C ARG A 51 0.23 -7.83 -22.39
N LEU A 52 1.09 -8.12 -23.38
CA LEU A 52 0.78 -9.07 -24.47
C LEU A 52 1.73 -10.29 -24.53
N GLN A 53 2.60 -10.50 -23.54
CA GLN A 53 3.50 -11.67 -23.48
C GLN A 53 3.45 -12.39 -22.12
N GLU A 54 2.27 -12.51 -21.53
CA GLU A 54 1.96 -13.62 -20.60
C GLU A 54 1.06 -14.62 -21.31
N GLN A 55 1.56 -15.17 -22.43
CA GLN A 55 1.06 -16.44 -22.96
C GLN A 55 1.86 -17.56 -22.30
N ILE A 56 1.20 -18.10 -21.28
CA ILE A 56 1.39 -19.37 -20.60
C ILE A 56 1.92 -20.49 -21.52
N PRO A 57 3.00 -21.22 -21.16
CA PRO A 57 3.10 -22.63 -21.51
C PRO A 57 2.29 -23.44 -20.48
N LYS A 58 1.26 -24.17 -20.94
CA LYS A 58 0.57 -25.18 -20.14
C LYS A 58 1.46 -26.43 -20.04
N PRO A 59 1.73 -26.98 -18.85
CA PRO A 59 2.08 -28.39 -18.74
C PRO A 59 0.79 -29.22 -18.61
N ASN A 60 0.73 -30.29 -19.41
CA ASN A 60 -0.38 -31.24 -19.48
C ASN A 60 -0.52 -32.07 -18.19
N GLN A 61 -1.77 -32.51 -17.96
CA GLN A 61 -2.26 -33.56 -17.03
C GLN A 61 -1.41 -34.85 -17.11
N GLU A 62 -1.25 -35.74 -16.12
CA GLU A 62 -1.99 -36.14 -14.92
C GLU A 62 -1.05 -37.04 -14.08
N SER A 63 -1.08 -36.95 -12.75
CA SER A 63 -0.89 -38.11 -11.88
C SER A 63 -1.56 -37.83 -10.53
N GLU A 64 -2.53 -38.68 -10.19
CA GLU A 64 -3.21 -38.67 -8.90
C GLU A 64 -2.25 -39.12 -7.81
N GLN A 65 -1.73 -38.15 -7.06
CA GLN A 65 -1.29 -38.36 -5.69
C GLN A 65 -1.96 -37.27 -4.83
N PRO A 66 -2.33 -37.54 -3.57
CA PRO A 66 -2.89 -36.51 -2.69
C PRO A 66 -1.79 -35.50 -2.40
N SER A 67 -1.68 -34.49 -3.28
CA SER A 67 -0.70 -33.43 -3.16
C SER A 67 -0.95 -32.67 -1.87
N PRO A 68 0.10 -32.36 -1.07
CA PRO A 68 -0.07 -31.58 0.14
C PRO A 68 -0.78 -30.28 -0.22
N SER A 69 -1.78 -29.88 0.58
CA SER A 69 -2.55 -28.67 0.37
C SER A 69 -1.61 -27.45 0.34
N ILE A 70 -1.22 -27.06 -0.87
CA ILE A 70 -0.44 -25.84 -1.09
C ILE A 70 -1.35 -24.68 -0.74
N CYS A 71 -1.05 -24.03 0.38
CA CYS A 71 -1.66 -22.76 0.73
C CYS A 71 -1.32 -21.75 -0.37
N LYS A 72 -2.30 -21.35 -1.17
CA LYS A 72 -2.10 -20.44 -2.31
C LYS A 72 -1.75 -19.02 -1.89
N VAL A 73 -1.96 -18.68 -0.61
CA VAL A 73 -1.72 -17.35 -0.06
C VAL A 73 -0.34 -17.30 0.59
N GLU A 74 0.50 -16.39 0.11
CA GLU A 74 1.86 -16.19 0.62
C GLU A 74 2.04 -14.86 1.40
N GLY A 75 3.05 -14.88 2.27
CA GLY A 75 3.54 -13.72 3.02
C GLY A 75 2.92 -13.55 4.41
N ARG A 76 3.31 -12.47 5.09
CA ARG A 76 2.87 -12.18 6.47
C ARG A 76 1.66 -11.24 6.48
N ARG A 77 0.73 -11.47 7.42
CA ARG A 77 -0.48 -10.66 7.63
C ARG A 77 -0.67 -10.40 9.13
N ILE A 78 -1.24 -9.23 9.47
CA ILE A 78 -1.68 -8.95 10.83
C ILE A 78 -3.10 -9.51 10.96
N VAL A 79 -3.31 -10.31 12.00
CA VAL A 79 -4.60 -10.94 12.26
C VAL A 79 -5.01 -10.73 13.72
N ASN A 80 -6.30 -10.49 13.92
CA ASN A 80 -6.92 -10.52 15.22
C ASN A 80 -7.46 -11.93 15.46
N LEU A 81 -6.79 -12.67 16.35
CA LEU A 81 -7.09 -14.07 16.61
C LEU A 81 -8.56 -14.28 17.01
N LYS A 82 -9.11 -13.40 17.86
CA LYS A 82 -10.51 -13.48 18.30
C LYS A 82 -11.47 -13.45 17.10
N VAL A 83 -11.30 -12.45 16.24
CA VAL A 83 -12.16 -12.24 15.07
C VAL A 83 -12.04 -13.40 14.09
N ILE A 84 -10.82 -13.87 13.82
CA ILE A 84 -10.64 -15.02 12.93
C ILE A 84 -11.30 -16.26 13.54
N THR A 85 -11.08 -16.57 14.82
CA THR A 85 -11.67 -17.76 15.44
C THR A 85 -13.20 -17.74 15.43
N GLU A 86 -13.81 -16.59 15.69
CA GLU A 86 -15.28 -16.42 15.66
C GLU A 86 -15.86 -16.60 14.25
N ASN A 87 -15.09 -16.19 13.22
CA ASN A 87 -15.52 -16.28 11.82
C ASN A 87 -15.01 -17.52 11.08
N SER A 88 -14.25 -18.40 11.73
CA SER A 88 -13.67 -19.62 11.12
C SER A 88 -14.63 -20.80 11.11
N PHE A 89 -15.91 -20.55 10.83
CA PHE A 89 -16.93 -21.59 10.71
C PHE A 89 -17.67 -21.44 9.39
N CYS A 90 -17.96 -22.55 8.73
CA CYS A 90 -18.69 -22.54 7.49
C CYS A 90 -20.12 -22.01 7.70
N LYS A 91 -20.54 -21.03 6.89
CA LYS A 91 -21.91 -20.46 6.97
C LYS A 91 -23.01 -21.47 6.65
N HIS A 92 -22.70 -22.53 5.91
CA HIS A 92 -23.66 -23.56 5.51
C HIS A 92 -23.72 -24.75 6.48
N CYS A 93 -22.58 -25.43 6.70
CA CYS A 93 -22.53 -26.66 7.50
C CYS A 93 -21.98 -26.50 8.92
N LYS A 94 -21.58 -25.28 9.32
CA LYS A 94 -21.00 -24.95 10.64
C LYS A 94 -19.71 -25.69 11.00
N GLU A 95 -19.10 -26.40 10.05
CA GLU A 95 -17.80 -27.04 10.24
C GLU A 95 -16.69 -25.99 10.43
N PRO A 96 -15.70 -26.22 11.32
CA PRO A 96 -14.51 -25.39 11.42
C PRO A 96 -13.75 -25.34 10.09
N LEU A 97 -13.40 -24.13 9.68
CA LEU A 97 -12.63 -23.84 8.48
C LEU A 97 -11.13 -23.95 8.79
N ARG A 98 -10.39 -24.65 7.93
CA ARG A 98 -8.94 -24.80 8.09
C ARG A 98 -8.23 -23.66 7.38
N ILE A 99 -7.21 -23.09 8.01
CA ILE A 99 -6.34 -22.07 7.41
C ILE A 99 -5.63 -22.63 6.15
N ALA A 100 -5.38 -23.94 6.11
CA ALA A 100 -4.79 -24.60 4.94
C ALA A 100 -5.68 -24.57 3.68
N ASP A 101 -7.00 -24.40 3.86
CA ASP A 101 -7.99 -24.41 2.78
C ASP A 101 -8.29 -23.00 2.24
N ILE A 102 -7.41 -22.02 2.51
CA ILE A 102 -7.52 -20.66 1.96
C ILE A 102 -7.18 -20.70 0.47
N GLU A 103 -8.15 -20.31 -0.37
CA GLU A 103 -7.95 -20.25 -1.82
C GLU A 103 -7.35 -18.92 -2.28
N ASN A 104 -7.80 -17.80 -1.69
CA ASN A 104 -7.27 -16.47 -1.99
C ASN A 104 -7.51 -15.47 -0.83
N ASP A 105 -6.78 -14.36 -0.84
CA ASP A 105 -6.94 -13.24 0.09
C ASP A 105 -7.23 -11.92 -0.65
N THR A 106 -8.27 -11.21 -0.23
CA THR A 106 -8.53 -9.84 -0.68
C THR A 106 -7.92 -8.86 0.31
N LYS A 107 -6.96 -8.05 -0.15
CA LYS A 107 -6.18 -7.15 0.71
C LYS A 107 -6.83 -5.77 0.82
N TYR A 108 -6.98 -5.29 2.05
CA TYR A 108 -7.48 -3.97 2.38
C TYR A 108 -6.48 -3.24 3.28
N GLY A 109 -5.38 -2.77 2.70
CA GLY A 109 -4.28 -2.17 3.47
C GLY A 109 -3.51 -3.25 4.23
N LEU A 110 -3.49 -3.17 5.55
CA LEU A 110 -2.85 -4.16 6.44
C LEU A 110 -3.79 -5.31 6.83
N ALA A 111 -5.10 -5.11 6.68
CA ALA A 111 -6.10 -6.14 6.88
C ALA A 111 -6.36 -6.92 5.58
N SER A 112 -6.95 -8.11 5.70
CA SER A 112 -7.31 -8.96 4.58
C SER A 112 -8.61 -9.72 4.86
N ILE A 113 -9.34 -10.08 3.81
CA ILE A 113 -10.46 -11.02 3.88
C ILE A 113 -9.98 -12.30 3.20
N PHE A 114 -9.99 -13.40 3.95
CA PHE A 114 -9.60 -14.72 3.46
C PHE A 114 -10.82 -15.45 2.93
N ASN A 115 -10.72 -15.99 1.72
CA ASN A 115 -11.75 -16.85 1.15
C ASN A 115 -11.34 -18.30 1.39
N VAL A 116 -12.00 -18.93 2.36
CA VAL A 116 -11.68 -20.28 2.80
C VAL A 116 -12.73 -21.24 2.25
N LYS A 117 -12.29 -22.29 1.56
CA LYS A 117 -13.19 -23.32 1.06
C LYS A 117 -13.46 -24.34 2.16
N CYS A 118 -14.74 -24.66 2.37
CA CYS A 118 -15.08 -25.71 3.32
C CYS A 118 -14.70 -27.10 2.77
N SER A 119 -13.97 -27.88 3.57
CA SER A 119 -13.63 -29.27 3.26
C SER A 119 -14.87 -30.18 3.06
N LYS A 120 -15.99 -29.93 3.74
CA LYS A 120 -17.20 -30.77 3.68
C LYS A 120 -18.20 -30.38 2.58
N CYS A 121 -18.64 -29.13 2.56
CA CYS A 121 -19.69 -28.65 1.64
C CYS A 121 -19.15 -27.83 0.45
N HIS A 122 -17.83 -27.60 0.41
CA HIS A 122 -17.16 -26.83 -0.64
C HIS A 122 -17.64 -25.40 -0.83
N THR A 123 -18.50 -24.90 0.06
CA THR A 123 -18.89 -23.48 0.12
C THR A 123 -17.69 -22.63 0.54
N ILE A 124 -17.45 -21.56 -0.22
CA ILE A 124 -16.43 -20.56 0.11
C ILE A 124 -17.02 -19.61 1.15
N THR A 125 -16.30 -19.44 2.25
CA THR A 125 -16.67 -18.51 3.33
C THR A 125 -15.61 -17.42 3.45
N GLU A 126 -16.08 -16.18 3.51
CA GLU A 126 -15.26 -15.00 3.76
C GLU A 126 -14.96 -14.87 5.25
N VAL A 127 -13.67 -14.87 5.61
CA VAL A 127 -13.17 -14.73 6.98
C VAL A 127 -12.33 -13.46 7.07
N PRO A 128 -12.82 -12.40 7.75
CA PRO A 128 -12.05 -11.16 7.90
C PRO A 128 -10.89 -11.34 8.88
N SER A 129 -9.75 -10.70 8.60
CA SER A 129 -8.56 -10.76 9.47
C SER A 129 -8.71 -9.95 10.75
N ASP A 130 -9.59 -8.95 10.77
CA ASP A 130 -9.83 -8.07 11.92
C ASP A 130 -11.25 -7.48 11.88
N SER A 131 -11.66 -6.90 13.00
CA SER A 131 -12.93 -6.20 13.14
C SER A 131 -13.01 -5.00 12.20
N GLN A 132 -14.25 -4.66 11.82
CA GLN A 132 -14.55 -3.46 11.06
C GLN A 132 -15.42 -2.53 11.89
N HIS A 133 -15.16 -1.24 11.82
CA HIS A 133 -16.03 -0.19 12.35
C HIS A 133 -16.60 0.66 11.23
N GLN A 134 -17.70 1.33 11.51
CA GLN A 134 -18.28 2.29 10.59
C GLN A 134 -17.61 3.65 10.78
N ASP A 135 -17.03 4.18 9.70
CA ASP A 135 -16.52 5.55 9.67
C ASP A 135 -17.69 6.53 9.86
N LYS A 136 -17.57 7.42 10.85
CA LYS A 136 -18.59 8.42 11.18
C LYS A 136 -18.84 9.41 10.05
N SER A 137 -17.80 9.73 9.26
CA SER A 137 -17.90 10.71 8.17
C SER A 137 -18.54 10.09 6.93
N THR A 138 -18.00 8.96 6.48
CA THR A 138 -18.42 8.36 5.20
C THR A 138 -19.47 7.26 5.32
N LYS A 139 -19.81 6.84 6.55
CA LYS A 139 -20.68 5.68 6.87
C LYS A 139 -20.20 4.35 6.26
N LYS A 140 -18.94 4.29 5.79
CA LYS A 140 -18.33 3.09 5.18
C LYS A 140 -17.64 2.25 6.25
N MET A 141 -17.63 0.93 6.05
CA MET A 141 -16.89 0.02 6.91
C MET A 141 -15.38 0.12 6.67
N ARG A 142 -14.61 0.15 7.75
CA ARG A 142 -13.15 0.27 7.79
C ARG A 142 -12.57 -0.76 8.74
N PHE A 143 -11.43 -1.35 8.39
CA PHE A 143 -10.73 -2.28 9.27
C PHE A 143 -10.01 -1.55 10.40
N ASP A 144 -10.23 -1.99 11.63
CA ASP A 144 -9.62 -1.46 12.84
C ASP A 144 -8.08 -1.46 12.77
N THR A 145 -7.48 -2.55 12.26
CA THR A 145 -6.03 -2.68 12.09
C THR A 145 -5.44 -1.49 11.34
N ASN A 146 -6.09 -1.03 10.26
CA ASN A 146 -5.56 0.09 9.48
C ASN A 146 -5.63 1.39 10.27
N THR A 147 -6.78 1.67 10.88
CA THR A 147 -7.00 2.91 11.66
C THR A 147 -6.07 2.95 12.88
N LYS A 148 -5.89 1.82 13.59
CA LYS A 148 -4.96 1.69 14.73
C LYS A 148 -3.50 1.85 14.30
N ALA A 149 -3.09 1.25 13.19
CA ALA A 149 -1.73 1.38 12.67
C ALA A 149 -1.41 2.84 12.29
N VAL A 150 -2.33 3.50 11.57
CA VAL A 150 -2.16 4.91 11.20
C VAL A 150 -2.18 5.81 12.44
N ALA A 151 -3.09 5.58 13.38
CA ALA A 151 -3.11 6.30 14.64
C ALA A 151 -1.78 6.16 15.39
N GLY A 152 -1.25 4.95 15.58
CA GLY A 152 0.02 4.73 16.27
C GLY A 152 1.20 5.44 15.61
N ILE A 153 1.28 5.39 14.28
CA ILE A 153 2.33 6.07 13.52
C ILE A 153 2.23 7.60 13.66
N LEU A 154 1.02 8.17 13.59
CA LEU A 154 0.81 9.60 13.79
C LEU A 154 1.16 10.04 15.22
N HIS A 155 0.81 9.26 16.24
CA HIS A 155 1.16 9.55 17.64
C HIS A 155 2.67 9.48 17.89
N SER A 156 3.40 8.67 17.12
CA SER A 156 4.86 8.62 17.17
C SER A 156 5.58 9.76 16.42
N GLY A 157 4.83 10.70 15.82
CA GLY A 157 5.40 11.77 14.99
C GLY A 157 5.93 11.28 13.63
N ALA A 158 5.56 10.07 13.22
CA ALA A 158 5.99 9.45 11.99
C ALA A 158 4.89 9.49 10.91
N GLY A 159 5.24 9.10 9.69
CA GLY A 159 4.35 9.16 8.52
C GLY A 159 4.36 7.86 7.71
N ASN A 160 3.58 7.81 6.62
CA ASN A 160 3.45 6.60 5.79
C ASN A 160 4.78 5.97 5.35
N GLY A 161 5.78 6.79 5.04
CA GLY A 161 7.11 6.30 4.66
C GLY A 161 7.80 5.51 5.77
N HIS A 162 7.65 5.95 7.02
CA HIS A 162 8.18 5.24 8.20
C HIS A 162 7.43 3.94 8.45
N LEU A 163 6.09 3.97 8.35
CA LEU A 163 5.25 2.77 8.45
C LEU A 163 5.66 1.72 7.40
N ASN A 164 5.82 2.12 6.14
CA ASN A 164 6.18 1.18 5.08
C ASN A 164 7.60 0.63 5.23
N LYS A 165 8.56 1.41 5.76
CA LYS A 165 9.89 0.88 6.12
C LYS A 165 9.81 -0.17 7.23
N PHE A 166 9.02 0.10 8.27
CA PHE A 166 8.78 -0.85 9.35
C PHE A 166 8.12 -2.15 8.86
N LEU A 167 7.09 -2.04 8.02
CA LEU A 167 6.41 -3.20 7.42
C LEU A 167 7.34 -3.99 6.49
N ALA A 168 8.19 -3.30 5.72
CA ALA A 168 9.18 -3.95 4.87
C ALA A 168 10.19 -4.77 5.70
N ALA A 169 10.64 -4.25 6.85
CA ALA A 169 11.51 -4.99 7.76
C ALA A 169 10.84 -6.26 8.33
N LEU A 170 9.51 -6.25 8.49
CA LEU A 170 8.73 -7.41 8.92
C LEU A 170 8.36 -8.36 7.78
N ASN A 171 8.76 -8.08 6.53
CA ASN A 171 8.32 -8.78 5.32
C ASN A 171 6.78 -8.80 5.17
N MET A 172 6.16 -7.66 5.42
CA MET A 172 4.73 -7.42 5.30
C MET A 172 4.38 -6.51 4.12
N PRO A 173 3.18 -6.64 3.53
CA PRO A 173 2.75 -5.76 2.45
C PRO A 173 2.65 -4.30 2.91
N ALA A 174 3.15 -3.39 2.08
CA ALA A 174 3.11 -1.96 2.36
C ALA A 174 1.69 -1.38 2.25
N MET A 175 1.41 -0.37 3.07
CA MET A 175 0.16 0.39 2.97
C MET A 175 0.26 1.44 1.85
N ASN A 176 -0.74 1.49 0.98
CA ASN A 176 -0.82 2.50 -0.07
C ASN A 176 -1.06 3.89 0.55
N TRP A 177 -0.40 4.92 0.01
CA TRP A 177 -0.54 6.32 0.42
C TRP A 177 -2.00 6.79 0.45
N LYS A 178 -2.82 6.38 -0.53
CA LYS A 178 -4.26 6.75 -0.57
C LYS A 178 -5.01 6.19 0.63
N THR A 179 -4.76 4.92 0.96
CA THR A 179 -5.35 4.25 2.12
C THR A 179 -4.87 4.88 3.43
N PHE A 180 -3.57 5.19 3.52
CA PHE A 180 -3.01 5.90 4.67
C PHE A 180 -3.68 7.26 4.89
N LYS A 181 -3.74 8.11 3.86
CA LYS A 181 -4.35 9.45 3.95
C LYS A 181 -5.84 9.40 4.30
N LEU A 182 -6.52 8.34 3.90
CA LEU A 182 -7.92 8.12 4.26
C LEU A 182 -8.08 7.88 5.77
N HIS A 183 -7.27 6.98 6.32
CA HIS A 183 -7.28 6.69 7.77
C HIS A 183 -6.68 7.84 8.60
N GLU A 184 -5.75 8.62 8.05
CA GLU A 184 -5.22 9.82 8.70
C GLU A 184 -6.32 10.87 8.89
N LYS A 185 -7.20 11.06 7.90
CA LYS A 185 -8.38 11.93 8.04
C LYS A 185 -9.31 11.39 9.11
N GLU A 186 -9.63 10.10 9.07
CA GLU A 186 -10.49 9.44 10.06
C GLU A 186 -9.99 9.65 11.50
N VAL A 187 -8.68 9.46 11.73
CA VAL A 187 -8.05 9.71 13.04
C VAL A 187 -8.05 11.20 13.39
N GLY A 188 -7.81 12.09 12.42
CA GLY A 188 -7.81 13.54 12.63
C GLY A 188 -9.18 14.16 12.92
N TYR A 189 -10.26 13.57 12.42
CA TYR A 189 -11.65 14.02 12.69
C TYR A 189 -12.28 13.38 13.93
N GLY A 190 -11.63 12.42 14.58
CA GLY A 190 -12.18 11.74 15.75
C GLY A 190 -11.99 12.54 17.04
N PRO A 191 -13.04 12.82 17.84
CA PRO A 191 -12.84 13.18 19.24
C PRO A 191 -12.23 11.94 19.90
N ARG A 192 -10.96 12.03 20.34
CA ARG A 192 -10.23 11.01 21.10
C ARG A 192 -10.70 9.60 20.76
N CYS A 193 -10.11 8.97 19.73
CA CYS A 193 -10.11 7.51 19.65
C CYS A 193 -9.85 7.01 21.07
N VAL A 194 -10.82 6.30 21.65
CA VAL A 194 -10.71 5.73 22.98
C VAL A 194 -9.66 4.65 22.85
N PHE A 195 -8.39 5.05 22.94
CA PHE A 195 -7.39 4.24 23.60
C PHE A 195 -8.03 3.94 24.95
N SER A 196 -8.55 2.74 25.14
CA SER A 196 -8.59 2.19 26.49
C SER A 196 -7.12 2.11 26.91
N PRO A 197 -6.63 2.96 27.83
CA PRO A 197 -5.26 2.90 28.32
C PRO A 197 -5.13 1.82 29.41
N VAL A 198 -6.20 1.09 29.71
CA VAL A 198 -6.31 0.18 30.85
C VAL A 198 -6.06 -1.26 30.42
N ALA A 199 -4.81 -1.58 30.10
CA ALA A 199 -4.26 -2.93 30.28
C ALA A 199 -2.74 -3.03 30.06
N SER A 200 -2.10 -2.12 29.30
CA SER A 200 -0.68 -2.31 28.93
C SER A 200 0.29 -1.24 29.43
N TYR A 201 -0.19 -0.12 29.98
CA TYR A 201 0.69 0.88 30.61
C TYR A 201 1.28 0.43 31.96
N PHE A 202 0.75 -0.64 32.57
CA PHE A 202 1.28 -1.19 33.82
C PHE A 202 2.54 -2.05 33.66
N GLN A 203 2.86 -2.53 32.45
CA GLN A 203 4.03 -3.39 32.24
C GLN A 203 5.30 -2.62 31.85
N TYR A 204 5.18 -1.50 31.14
CA TYR A 204 6.36 -0.70 30.75
C TYR A 204 6.97 0.10 31.90
N LYS A 205 6.25 0.31 33.01
CA LYS A 205 6.81 0.95 34.22
C LYS A 205 7.44 -0.02 35.21
N LEU A 206 7.18 -1.34 35.08
CA LEU A 206 7.85 -2.36 35.89
C LEU A 206 9.16 -2.86 35.24
N LEU A 207 9.26 -2.88 33.91
CA LEU A 207 10.45 -3.40 33.23
C LEU A 207 11.69 -2.49 33.24
N VAL A 208 11.54 -1.20 33.57
CA VAL A 208 12.68 -0.26 33.72
C VAL A 208 13.20 -0.20 35.17
N LYS A 209 12.58 -0.94 36.11
CA LYS A 209 13.04 -1.03 37.51
C LYS A 209 13.82 -2.30 37.86
N VAL A 210 14.06 -3.21 36.92
CA VAL A 210 14.78 -4.50 37.16
C VAL A 210 16.05 -4.62 36.32
N LEU A 211 16.73 -3.52 36.03
CA LEU A 211 18.14 -3.58 35.67
C LEU A 211 18.95 -3.06 36.86
N PRO A 212 19.70 -3.91 37.59
CA PRO A 212 20.64 -3.43 38.57
C PRO A 212 21.63 -2.53 37.85
N ARG A 213 21.72 -1.29 38.33
CA ARG A 213 22.72 -0.33 37.91
C ARG A 213 24.03 -0.79 38.56
N ASP A 214 24.68 -1.79 37.95
CA ASP A 214 25.97 -2.27 38.42
C ASP A 214 26.98 -1.13 38.35
N ARG A 215 27.35 -0.73 39.56
CA ARG A 215 28.36 0.25 39.90
C ARG A 215 29.63 -0.57 40.17
N ARG A 216 30.76 -0.14 39.58
CA ARG A 216 32.14 -0.64 39.70
C ARG A 216 32.51 -1.71 38.65
N LEU A 217 33.39 -1.36 37.71
CA LEU A 217 34.85 -1.28 37.90
C LEU A 217 35.39 -0.12 37.06
#